data_AF-A0A401PNY1-F1
#
_entry.id   AF-A0A401PNY1-F1
#
_cell.length_a   1.000
_cell.length_b   1.000
_cell.length_c   1.000
_cell.angle_alpha   90.00
_cell.angle_beta   90.00
_cell.angle_gamma   90.00
#
_symmetry.space_group_name_H-M   'P 1'
#
loop_
_entity.id
_entity.type
_entity.pdbx_description
1 polymer ?
#
loop_
_entity_poly.entity_id
_entity_poly.type
_entity_poly.pdbx_seq_one_letter_code
_entity_poly.pdbx_strand_id
1 'polypeptide(L)'
;MVLDLDLFHKDKGGDPEKIRENQVSRFKDVSLVDRLVEADSEWRKCRFRVDNLNKLKNLCSKTIGDKMKKKEPVGESDALPQSSQNLDDLNAEVLNGLNVTQIKKVRVLVDEAIGK
;
A
#
# COMPACT_ATOMS: atom_id res chain seq x y z
N MET A 1 -7.67 -28.54 -13.70
CA MET A 1 -6.61 -27.51 -13.56
C MET A 1 -7.26 -26.15 -13.70
N VAL A 2 -6.91 -25.22 -12.81
CA VAL A 2 -7.33 -23.81 -12.88
C VAL A 2 -6.44 -23.10 -13.92
N LEU A 3 -6.95 -22.04 -14.55
CA LEU A 3 -6.16 -21.21 -15.46
C LEU A 3 -5.13 -20.38 -14.68
N ASP A 4 -3.99 -20.11 -15.32
CA ASP A 4 -3.00 -19.19 -14.78
C ASP A 4 -3.56 -17.76 -14.73
N LEU A 5 -3.30 -17.05 -13.64
CA LEU A 5 -3.75 -15.69 -13.42
C LEU A 5 -3.09 -14.71 -14.41
N ASP A 6 -1.87 -15.01 -14.84
CA ASP A 6 -1.14 -14.16 -15.80
C ASP A 6 -1.82 -14.11 -17.18
N LEU A 7 -2.68 -15.08 -17.51
CA LEU A 7 -3.53 -15.03 -18.71
C LEU A 7 -4.56 -13.91 -18.65
N PHE A 8 -4.92 -13.43 -17.46
CA PHE A 8 -5.85 -12.33 -17.23
C PHE A 8 -5.14 -10.96 -17.17
N HIS A 9 -3.80 -10.93 -17.28
CA HIS A 9 -2.99 -9.71 -17.13
C HIS A 9 -2.42 -9.25 -18.47
N LYS A 10 -2.95 -8.15 -18.99
CA LYS A 10 -2.46 -7.56 -20.26
C LYS A 10 -0.99 -7.13 -20.17
N ASP A 11 -0.56 -6.62 -19.03
CA ASP A 11 0.83 -6.19 -18.78
C ASP A 11 1.84 -7.34 -18.70
N LYS A 12 1.37 -8.58 -18.53
CA LYS A 12 2.19 -9.79 -18.54
C LYS A 12 2.05 -10.63 -19.82
N GLY A 13 1.46 -10.06 -20.86
CA GLY A 13 1.24 -10.75 -22.14
C GLY A 13 0.02 -11.68 -22.18
N GLY A 14 -0.82 -11.65 -21.14
CA GLY A 14 -2.12 -12.30 -21.13
C GLY A 14 -3.18 -11.54 -21.94
N ASP A 15 -4.29 -12.22 -22.24
CA ASP A 15 -5.39 -11.66 -23.01
C ASP A 15 -6.75 -12.08 -22.43
N PRO A 16 -7.36 -11.24 -21.56
CA PRO A 16 -8.68 -11.49 -21.00
C PRO A 16 -9.78 -11.68 -22.05
N GLU A 17 -9.67 -11.10 -23.25
CA GLU A 17 -10.70 -11.24 -24.29
C GLU A 17 -10.80 -12.68 -24.79
N LYS A 18 -9.65 -13.34 -24.99
CA LYS A 18 -9.64 -14.77 -25.37
C LYS A 18 -10.31 -15.64 -24.32
N ILE A 19 -10.19 -15.27 -23.05
CA ILE A 19 -10.84 -16.00 -21.96
C ILE A 19 -12.35 -15.73 -21.97
N ARG A 20 -12.77 -14.49 -22.26
CA ARG A 20 -14.18 -14.15 -22.47
C ARG A 20 -14.79 -14.95 -23.62
N GLU A 21 -14.12 -14.99 -24.77
CA GLU A 21 -14.53 -15.80 -25.93
C GLU A 21 -14.63 -17.28 -25.58
N ASN A 22 -13.71 -17.80 -24.77
CA ASN A 22 -13.77 -19.17 -24.28
C ASN A 22 -15.00 -19.42 -23.38
N GLN A 23 -15.36 -18.47 -22.51
CA GLN A 23 -16.57 -18.58 -21.69
C GLN A 23 -17.84 -18.55 -22.55
N VAL A 24 -17.91 -17.67 -23.55
CA VAL A 24 -19.01 -17.64 -24.53
C VAL A 24 -19.13 -18.98 -25.25
N SER A 25 -18.01 -19.52 -25.74
CA SER A 25 -17.96 -20.80 -26.46
C SER A 25 -18.40 -21.98 -25.59
N ARG A 26 -18.27 -21.85 -24.26
CA ARG A 26 -18.71 -22.83 -23.26
C ARG A 26 -20.12 -22.56 -22.73
N PHE A 27 -20.82 -21.55 -23.25
CA PHE A 27 -22.14 -21.11 -22.79
C PHE A 27 -22.13 -20.80 -21.28
N LYS A 28 -21.08 -20.12 -20.82
CA LYS A 28 -20.87 -19.71 -19.44
C LYS A 28 -20.91 -18.20 -19.30
N ASP A 29 -21.05 -17.76 -18.05
CA ASP A 29 -21.11 -16.34 -17.69
C ASP A 29 -19.75 -15.67 -17.90
N VAL A 30 -19.73 -14.70 -18.82
CA VAL A 30 -18.55 -13.91 -19.17
C VAL A 30 -18.20 -12.92 -18.06
N SER A 31 -19.18 -12.49 -17.25
CA SER A 31 -18.97 -11.53 -16.16
C SER A 31 -18.01 -12.05 -15.08
N LEU A 32 -17.78 -13.36 -15.02
CA LEU A 32 -16.78 -13.96 -14.14
C LEU A 32 -15.36 -13.51 -14.49
N VAL A 33 -15.07 -13.33 -15.78
CA VAL A 33 -13.76 -12.83 -16.23
C VAL A 33 -13.58 -11.38 -15.82
N ASP A 34 -14.62 -10.56 -16.00
CA ASP A 34 -14.58 -9.13 -15.66
C ASP A 34 -14.41 -8.95 -14.15
N ARG A 35 -15.20 -9.66 -13.34
CA ARG A 35 -15.09 -9.64 -11.87
C ARG A 35 -13.73 -10.09 -11.37
N LEU A 36 -13.13 -11.11 -12.02
CA LEU A 36 -11.79 -11.56 -11.66
C LEU A 36 -10.74 -10.49 -11.96
N VAL A 37 -10.79 -9.87 -13.15
CA VAL A 37 -9.85 -8.81 -13.54
C VAL A 37 -9.99 -7.59 -12.62
N GLU A 38 -11.21 -7.22 -12.24
CA GLU A 38 -11.48 -6.13 -11.31
C GLU A 38 -10.92 -6.43 -9.91
N ALA A 39 -11.25 -7.59 -9.34
CA ALA A 39 -10.79 -8.01 -8.02
C ALA A 39 -9.27 -8.14 -7.94
N ASP A 40 -8.62 -8.69 -8.98
CA ASP A 40 -7.15 -8.75 -9.06
C ASP A 40 -6.53 -7.34 -9.14
N SER A 41 -7.12 -6.45 -9.94
CA SER A 41 -6.64 -5.07 -10.07
C SER A 41 -6.73 -4.31 -8.75
N GLU A 42 -7.81 -4.50 -8.00
CA GLU A 42 -7.96 -3.95 -6.65
C GLU A 42 -6.95 -4.57 -5.69
N TRP A 43 -6.81 -5.90 -5.70
CA TRP A 43 -5.84 -6.62 -4.88
C TRP A 43 -4.41 -6.12 -5.10
N ARG A 44 -3.98 -5.92 -6.34
CA ARG A 44 -2.64 -5.39 -6.66
C ARG A 44 -2.44 -3.97 -6.14
N LYS A 45 -3.44 -3.09 -6.25
CA LYS A 45 -3.40 -1.73 -5.67
C LYS A 45 -3.25 -1.77 -4.16
N CYS A 46 -4.04 -2.61 -3.48
CA CYS A 46 -3.96 -2.80 -2.04
C CYS A 46 -2.59 -3.36 -1.63
N ARG A 47 -2.09 -4.38 -2.35
CA ARG A 47 -0.78 -4.98 -2.11
C ARG A 47 0.35 -3.95 -2.22
N PHE A 48 0.33 -3.13 -3.28
CA PHE A 48 1.30 -2.04 -3.49
C PHE A 48 1.24 -1.00 -2.38
N ARG A 49 0.03 -0.57 -1.99
CA ARG A 49 -0.18 0.37 -0.87
C ARG A 49 0.41 -0.19 0.43
N VAL A 50 0.13 -1.45 0.76
CA VAL A 50 0.65 -2.12 1.96
C VAL A 50 2.19 -2.20 1.93
N ASP A 51 2.81 -2.47 0.79
CA ASP A 51 4.28 -2.44 0.67
C ASP A 51 4.87 -1.06 0.96
N ASN A 52 4.24 0.01 0.46
CA ASN A 52 4.71 1.37 0.71
C ASN A 52 4.52 1.79 2.18
N LEU A 53 3.39 1.43 2.78
CA LEU A 53 3.13 1.66 4.21
C LEU A 53 4.15 0.93 5.09
N ASN A 54 4.50 -0.32 4.75
CA ASN A 54 5.55 -1.06 5.47
C ASN A 54 6.93 -0.39 5.34
N LYS A 55 7.28 0.13 4.16
CA LYS A 55 8.52 0.91 3.97
C LYS A 55 8.51 2.17 4.84
N LEU A 56 7.38 2.89 4.89
CA LEU A 56 7.21 4.08 5.71
C LEU A 56 7.32 3.76 7.21
N LYS A 57 6.74 2.65 7.69
CA LYS A 57 6.87 2.17 9.06
C LYS A 57 8.33 1.91 9.45
N ASN A 58 9.09 1.28 8.56
CA ASN A 58 10.52 1.03 8.76
C ASN A 58 11.31 2.34 8.79
N LEU A 59 10.98 3.29 7.91
CA LEU A 59 11.58 4.61 7.87
C LEU A 59 11.34 5.38 9.17
N CYS A 60 10.10 5.40 9.68
CA CYS A 60 9.75 5.99 10.97
C CYS A 60 10.62 5.41 12.10
N SER A 61 10.78 4.08 12.14
CA SER A 61 11.57 3.40 13.16
C SER A 61 13.05 3.79 13.10
N LYS A 62 13.60 3.92 11.88
CA LYS A 62 14.97 4.38 11.66
C LYS A 62 15.15 5.84 12.10
N THR A 63 14.26 6.74 11.69
CA THR A 63 14.33 8.17 12.05
C THR A 63 14.24 8.37 13.56
N ILE A 64 13.36 7.62 14.26
CA ILE A 64 13.31 7.64 15.73
C ILE A 64 14.66 7.23 16.31
N GLY A 65 15.24 6.12 15.85
CA GLY A 65 16.54 5.65 16.33
C GLY A 65 17.66 6.68 16.15
N ASP A 66 17.70 7.34 15.00
CA ASP A 66 18.70 8.38 14.71
C ASP A 66 18.51 9.63 15.59
N LYS A 67 17.27 10.09 15.81
CA LYS A 67 16.97 11.21 16.71
C LYS A 67 17.31 10.92 18.17
N MET A 68 17.02 9.70 18.63
CA MET A 68 17.35 9.25 19.99
C MET A 68 18.87 9.20 20.20
N LYS A 69 19.64 8.73 19.21
CA LYS A 69 21.12 8.74 19.26
C LYS A 69 21.69 10.17 19.34
N LYS A 70 21.07 11.12 18.64
CA LYS A 70 21.43 12.54 18.66
C LYS A 70 20.98 13.29 19.91
N LYS A 71 20.24 12.63 20.83
CA LYS A 71 19.64 13.24 22.02
C LYS A 71 18.70 14.41 21.68
N GLU A 72 18.03 14.33 20.53
CA GLU A 72 16.99 15.30 20.18
C GLU A 72 15.82 15.20 21.16
N PRO A 73 15.13 16.32 21.46
CA PRO A 73 14.00 16.31 22.37
C PRO A 73 12.88 15.42 21.82
N VAL A 74 12.33 14.57 22.68
CA VAL A 74 11.26 13.64 22.32
C VAL A 74 9.99 14.39 21.87
N GLY A 75 9.77 15.59 22.45
CA GLY A 75 8.59 16.43 22.23
C GLY A 75 7.39 15.93 23.01
N GLU A 76 6.61 16.84 23.60
CA GLU A 76 5.42 16.45 24.40
C GLU A 76 4.13 16.39 23.58
N SER A 77 4.06 17.13 22.47
CA SER A 77 2.86 17.17 21.61
C SER A 77 2.94 16.15 20.48
N ASP A 78 1.85 15.41 20.29
CA ASP A 78 1.61 14.47 19.20
C ASP A 78 0.85 15.11 18.01
N ALA A 79 0.55 16.41 18.09
CA ALA A 79 -0.16 17.13 17.04
C ALA A 79 0.62 17.09 15.71
N LEU A 80 0.02 16.50 14.69
CA LEU A 80 0.62 16.35 13.36
C LEU A 80 0.34 17.59 12.50
N PRO A 81 1.39 18.22 11.92
CA PRO A 81 1.22 19.23 10.87
C PRO A 81 0.39 18.68 9.70
N GLN A 82 -0.36 19.54 9.00
CA GLN A 82 -1.19 19.15 7.86
C GLN A 82 -0.40 18.37 6.79
N SER A 83 0.86 18.72 6.57
CA SER A 83 1.77 18.04 5.64
C SER A 83 2.12 16.59 6.02
N SER A 84 1.82 16.16 7.25
CA SER A 84 2.10 14.82 7.76
C SER A 84 0.84 13.97 7.99
N GLN A 85 -0.32 14.48 7.60
CA GLN A 85 -1.60 13.77 7.74
C GLN A 85 -1.84 12.78 6.58
N ASN A 86 -1.28 13.06 5.39
CA ASN A 86 -1.37 12.14 4.27
C ASN A 86 -0.21 11.15 4.31
N LEU A 87 -0.51 9.88 4.61
CA LEU A 87 0.49 8.82 4.70
C LEU A 87 1.21 8.56 3.36
N ASP A 88 0.53 8.83 2.24
CA ASP A 88 1.09 8.59 0.91
C ASP A 88 2.15 9.63 0.52
N ASP A 89 2.14 10.81 1.15
CA ASP A 89 3.09 11.91 0.89
C ASP A 89 4.28 11.92 1.87
N LEU A 90 4.29 11.02 2.85
CA LEU A 90 5.35 10.99 3.87
C LEU A 90 6.67 10.46 3.32
N ASN A 91 7.71 11.26 3.46
CA ASN A 91 9.07 10.93 3.06
C ASN A 91 10.08 11.20 4.19
N ALA A 92 11.36 10.92 3.94
CA ALA A 92 12.40 11.09 4.94
C ALA A 92 12.57 12.56 5.40
N GLU A 93 12.37 13.52 4.51
CA GLU A 93 12.51 14.95 4.81
C GLU A 93 11.42 15.41 5.77
N VAL A 94 10.16 15.06 5.50
CA VAL A 94 9.02 15.36 6.37
C VAL A 94 9.21 14.71 7.75
N LEU A 95 9.60 13.43 7.79
CA LEU A 95 9.83 12.73 9.06
C LEU A 95 10.98 13.31 9.88
N ASN A 96 12.04 13.82 9.24
CA ASN A 96 13.14 14.48 9.94
C ASN A 96 12.73 15.80 10.60
N GLY A 97 11.73 16.49 10.03
CA GLY A 97 11.14 17.71 10.61
C GLY A 97 10.23 17.46 11.81
N LEU A 98 9.83 16.20 12.07
CA LEU A 98 8.97 15.84 13.19
C LEU A 98 9.77 15.49 14.46
N ASN A 99 9.13 15.64 15.61
CA ASN A 99 9.65 15.14 16.89
C ASN A 99 9.37 13.63 17.06
N VAL A 100 9.98 13.00 18.06
CA VAL A 100 9.86 11.55 18.28
C VAL A 100 8.41 11.14 18.58
N THR A 101 7.67 11.92 19.33
CA THR A 101 6.26 11.66 19.69
C THR A 101 5.34 11.70 18.46
N GLN A 102 5.54 12.67 17.57
CA GLN A 102 4.84 12.78 16.29
C GLN A 102 5.15 11.60 15.37
N ILE A 103 6.42 11.19 15.24
CA ILE A 103 6.79 10.03 14.42
C ILE A 103 6.20 8.73 14.99
N LYS A 104 6.12 8.60 16.32
CA LYS A 104 5.41 7.49 16.96
C LYS A 104 3.91 7.50 16.63
N LYS A 105 3.26 8.67 16.60
CA LYS A 105 1.86 8.80 16.19
C LYS A 105 1.65 8.42 14.72
N VAL A 106 2.52 8.88 13.81
CA VAL A 106 2.54 8.47 12.40
C VAL A 106 2.62 6.96 12.28
N ARG A 107 3.52 6.32 13.04
CA ARG A 107 3.66 4.85 13.03
C ARG A 107 2.37 4.13 13.42
N VAL A 108 1.64 4.63 14.42
CA VAL A 108 0.33 4.07 14.83
C VAL A 108 -0.69 4.21 13.69
N LEU A 109 -0.75 5.38 13.04
CA LEU A 109 -1.63 5.60 11.88
C LEU A 109 -1.29 4.69 10.70
N VAL A 110 0.00 4.43 10.47
CA VAL A 110 0.45 3.47 9.45
C VAL A 110 0.00 2.06 9.79
N ASP A 111 0.12 1.63 11.05
CA ASP A 111 -0.35 0.31 11.50
C ASP A 111 -1.88 0.17 11.36
N GLU A 112 -2.64 1.21 11.71
CA GLU A 112 -4.09 1.26 11.47
C GLU A 112 -4.45 1.21 9.98
N ALA A 113 -3.66 1.85 9.12
CA ALA A 113 -3.87 1.84 7.68
C ALA A 113 -3.49 0.51 7.01
N ILE A 114 -2.59 -0.27 7.60
CA ILE A 114 -2.24 -1.62 7.14
C ILE A 114 -3.30 -2.65 7.57
N GLY A 115 -3.94 -2.43 8.74
CA GLY A 115 -4.96 -3.34 9.28
C GLY A 115 -6.35 -3.19 8.66
N LYS A 116 -6.56 -2.19 7.79
CA LYS A 116 -7.78 -1.96 7.01
C LYS A 116 -7.64 -2.49 5.60
#